data_AF-A0A6P0NFT3-F1
#
_entry.id   AF-A0A6P0NFT3-F1
#
_cell.length_a   1.000
_cell.length_b   1.000
_cell.length_c   1.000
_cell.angle_alpha   90.00
_cell.angle_beta   90.00
_cell.angle_gamma   90.00
#
_symmetry.space_group_name_H-M   'P 1'
#
loop_
_entity.id
_entity.type
_entity.pdbx_description
1 polymer ?
#
loop_
_entity_poly.entity_id
_entity_poly.type
_entity_poly.pdbx_seq_one_letter_code
_entity_poly.pdbx_strand_id
1 'polypeptide(L)'
;MLLNYQYQAYPSSQQKLELNDWLRICRYWYNWQLGDRFRWWNENRTAVNSCPLITYLPELRDNPGYFSQKKLLPIWKKDLVTVVHSGELLDFTRVPANTLQDVCKRADLAFSRFI
;
A
#
# COMPACT_ATOMS: atom_id res chain seq x y z
N MET A 1 -16.26 -31.95 24.44
CA MET A 1 -14.95 -31.36 24.76
C MET A 1 -14.34 -30.89 23.46
N LEU A 2 -14.19 -29.57 23.25
CA LEU A 2 -13.53 -29.03 22.06
C LEU A 2 -12.02 -28.97 22.32
N LEU A 3 -11.24 -29.68 21.52
CA LEU A 3 -9.78 -29.64 21.57
C LEU A 3 -9.28 -28.45 20.75
N ASN A 4 -8.64 -27.49 21.41
CA ASN A 4 -7.98 -26.37 20.74
C ASN A 4 -6.51 -26.71 20.56
N TYR A 5 -6.10 -26.99 19.32
CA TYR A 5 -4.70 -27.21 18.98
C TYR A 5 -4.00 -25.87 18.70
N GLN A 6 -2.85 -25.66 19.33
CA GLN A 6 -1.95 -24.56 19.00
C GLN A 6 -0.78 -25.12 18.19
N TYR A 7 -0.57 -24.58 17.00
CA TYR A 7 0.53 -24.95 16.13
C TYR A 7 1.54 -23.82 16.06
N GLN A 8 2.82 -24.18 16.23
CA GLN A 8 3.92 -23.26 16.04
C GLN A 8 4.61 -23.59 14.72
N ALA A 9 4.74 -22.59 13.85
CA ALA A 9 5.51 -22.73 12.62
C ALA A 9 7.01 -22.54 12.91
N TYR A 10 7.84 -23.48 12.45
CA TYR A 10 9.29 -23.41 12.52
C TYR A 10 9.86 -23.28 11.11
N PRO A 11 9.91 -22.07 10.53
CA PRO A 11 10.38 -21.89 9.17
C PRO A 11 11.88 -22.17 9.07
N SER A 12 12.27 -22.81 7.96
CA SER A 12 13.68 -23.00 7.60
C SER A 12 14.36 -21.65 7.32
N SER A 13 15.70 -21.64 7.27
CA SER A 13 16.46 -20.43 6.95
C SER A 13 16.05 -19.81 5.61
N GLN A 14 15.78 -20.64 4.59
CA GLN A 14 15.34 -20.18 3.28
C GLN A 14 13.93 -19.58 3.33
N GLN A 15 13.01 -20.20 4.07
CA GLN A 15 11.65 -19.66 4.26
C GLN A 15 11.68 -18.31 4.99
N LYS A 16 12.56 -18.15 5.97
CA LYS A 16 12.73 -16.87 6.67
C LYS A 16 13.21 -15.76 5.74
N LEU A 17 14.17 -16.06 4.86
CA LEU A 17 14.65 -15.10 3.86
C LEU A 17 13.53 -14.69 2.91
N GLU A 18 12.76 -15.65 2.40
CA GLU A 18 11.62 -15.38 1.52
C GLU A 18 10.54 -14.54 2.20
N LEU A 19 10.21 -14.83 3.47
CA LEU A 19 9.26 -14.02 4.24
C LEU A 19 9.77 -12.59 4.47
N ASN A 20 11.08 -12.40 4.65
CA ASN A 20 11.69 -11.08 4.78
C ASN A 20 11.63 -10.30 3.46
N ASP A 21 11.89 -10.94 2.32
CA ASP A 21 11.72 -10.36 0.99
C ASP A 21 10.26 -9.90 0.79
N TRP A 22 9.30 -10.77 1.13
CA TRP A 22 7.88 -10.44 1.04
C TRP A 22 7.50 -9.27 1.94
N LEU A 23 8.01 -9.26 3.18
CA LEU A 23 7.79 -8.16 4.12
C LEU A 23 8.34 -6.84 3.58
N ARG A 24 9.52 -6.85 2.92
CA ARG A 24 10.11 -5.66 2.30
C ARG A 24 9.19 -5.08 1.22
N ILE A 25 8.68 -5.92 0.33
CA ILE A 25 7.74 -5.54 -0.74
C ILE A 25 6.43 -4.99 -0.14
N CYS A 26 5.88 -5.68 0.86
CA CYS A 26 4.65 -5.28 1.52
C CYS A 26 4.78 -3.91 2.23
N ARG A 27 5.92 -3.65 2.89
CA ARG A 27 6.20 -2.35 3.52
C ARG A 27 6.26 -1.22 2.50
N TYR A 28 6.92 -1.45 1.37
CA TYR A 28 6.97 -0.47 0.29
C TYR A 28 5.56 -0.18 -0.23
N TRP A 29 4.79 -1.23 -0.56
CA TRP A 29 3.44 -1.10 -1.08
C TRP A 29 2.50 -0.37 -0.10
N TYR A 30 2.62 -0.66 1.19
CA TYR A 30 1.87 0.03 2.24
C TYR A 30 2.18 1.54 2.29
N ASN A 31 3.46 1.89 2.34
CA ASN A 31 3.90 3.29 2.42
C ASN A 31 3.53 4.08 1.16
N TRP A 32 3.66 3.47 -0.02
CA TRP A 32 3.26 4.09 -1.28
C TRP A 32 1.76 4.43 -1.30
N GLN A 33 0.91 3.48 -0.89
CA GLN A 33 -0.56 3.69 -0.83
C GLN A 33 -0.97 4.79 0.15
N LEU A 34 -0.33 4.85 1.32
CA LEU A 34 -0.57 5.94 2.27
C LEU A 34 -0.12 7.28 1.70
N GLY A 35 1.05 7.33 1.07
CA GLY A 35 1.55 8.55 0.42
C GLY A 35 0.61 9.09 -0.64
N ASP A 36 0.07 8.21 -1.50
CA ASP A 36 -0.91 8.58 -2.53
C ASP A 36 -2.20 9.17 -1.91
N ARG A 37 -2.69 8.59 -0.82
CA ARG A 37 -3.86 9.10 -0.09
C ARG A 37 -3.62 10.43 0.58
N PHE A 38 -2.49 10.60 1.26
CA PHE A 38 -2.13 11.87 1.87
C PHE A 38 -1.90 12.97 0.84
N ARG A 39 -1.31 12.63 -0.32
CA ARG A 39 -1.17 13.56 -1.44
C ARG A 39 -2.56 14.00 -1.92
N TRP A 40 -3.46 13.06 -2.21
CA TRP A 40 -4.83 13.37 -2.59
C TRP A 40 -5.54 14.25 -1.56
N TRP A 41 -5.45 13.91 -0.26
CA TRP A 41 -6.05 14.69 0.83
C TRP A 41 -5.52 16.13 0.89
N ASN A 42 -4.21 16.30 0.73
CA ASN A 42 -3.59 17.63 0.75
C ASN A 42 -3.93 18.46 -0.48
N GLU A 43 -4.02 17.84 -1.66
CA GLU A 43 -4.36 18.51 -2.92
C GLU A 43 -5.84 18.94 -2.98
N ASN A 44 -6.74 18.18 -2.33
CA ASN A 44 -8.17 18.45 -2.35
C ASN A 44 -8.67 19.29 -1.17
N ARG A 45 -7.82 19.59 -0.18
CA ARG A 45 -8.20 20.47 0.93
C ARG A 45 -7.72 21.90 0.68
N THR A 46 -8.54 22.85 1.09
CA THR A 46 -8.16 24.27 1.19
C THR A 46 -8.54 24.76 2.58
N ALA A 47 -7.72 25.63 3.21
CA ALA A 47 -8.08 26.17 4.52
C ALA A 47 -9.31 27.08 4.39
N VAL A 48 -10.22 27.02 5.37
CA VAL A 48 -11.52 27.74 5.33
C VAL A 48 -11.34 29.26 5.18
N ASN A 49 -10.23 29.80 5.69
CA ASN A 49 -9.88 31.21 5.68
C ASN A 49 -9.01 31.62 4.47
N SER A 50 -8.80 30.75 3.50
CA SER A 50 -8.01 31.04 2.30
C SER A 50 -8.68 30.47 1.07
N CYS A 51 -8.84 31.26 0.02
CA CYS A 51 -9.13 30.73 -1.32
C CYS A 51 -7.90 31.03 -2.18
N PRO A 52 -7.14 30.02 -2.63
CA PRO A 52 -6.05 30.27 -3.56
C PRO A 52 -6.67 30.82 -4.85
N LEU A 53 -6.18 31.97 -5.30
CA LEU A 53 -6.58 32.58 -6.57
C LEU A 53 -5.93 31.80 -7.72
N ILE A 54 -6.34 30.54 -7.89
CA ILE A 54 -5.87 29.67 -8.97
C ILE A 54 -6.66 30.05 -10.22
N THR A 55 -5.95 30.33 -11.32
CA THR A 55 -6.53 30.75 -12.61
C THR A 55 -7.14 29.59 -13.40
N TYR A 56 -6.96 28.35 -12.96
CA TYR A 56 -7.58 27.15 -13.51
C TYR A 56 -8.01 26.21 -12.37
N LEU A 57 -9.17 25.56 -12.51
CA LEU A 57 -9.54 24.47 -11.60
C LEU A 57 -8.82 23.20 -12.06
N PRO A 58 -8.07 22.51 -11.18
CA PRO A 58 -7.50 21.22 -11.52
C PRO A 58 -8.61 20.17 -11.69
N GLU A 59 -8.36 19.16 -12.52
CA GLU A 59 -9.25 18.01 -12.59
C GLU A 59 -9.30 17.30 -11.23
N LEU A 60 -10.51 17.15 -10.68
CA LEU A 60 -10.69 16.51 -9.39
C LEU A 60 -10.45 15.01 -9.53
N ARG A 61 -9.36 14.53 -8.93
CA ARG A 61 -9.05 13.10 -8.88
C ARG A 61 -9.96 12.41 -7.87
N ASP A 62 -10.48 11.23 -8.23
CA ASP A 62 -11.24 10.38 -7.31
C ASP A 62 -10.40 9.96 -6.08
N ASN A 63 -11.06 9.82 -4.93
CA ASN A 63 -10.42 9.41 -3.69
C ASN A 63 -9.73 8.02 -3.84
N PRO A 64 -8.42 7.91 -3.60
CA PRO A 64 -7.70 6.65 -3.64
C PRO A 64 -8.01 5.77 -2.42
N GLY A 65 -9.14 5.07 -2.43
CA GLY A 65 -9.51 4.07 -1.43
C GLY A 65 -8.97 2.65 -1.68
N TYR A 66 -9.45 1.70 -0.89
CA TYR A 66 -9.09 0.28 -1.01
C TYR A 66 -9.27 -0.29 -2.42
N PHE A 67 -10.44 -0.07 -3.05
CA PHE A 67 -10.75 -0.66 -4.34
C PHE A 67 -9.92 -0.08 -5.50
N SER A 68 -9.70 1.24 -5.51
CA SER A 68 -8.92 1.89 -6.57
C SER A 68 -7.45 1.50 -6.50
N GLN A 69 -6.85 1.44 -5.31
CA GLN A 69 -5.47 1.00 -5.13
C GLN A 69 -5.31 -0.51 -5.38
N LYS A 70 -6.29 -1.34 -5.00
CA LYS A 70 -6.29 -2.78 -5.33
C LYS A 70 -6.29 -3.04 -6.85
N LYS A 71 -6.97 -2.20 -7.65
CA LYS A 71 -6.97 -2.31 -9.12
C LYS A 71 -5.59 -2.05 -9.75
N LEU A 72 -4.65 -1.46 -9.01
CA LEU A 72 -3.29 -1.24 -9.49
C LEU A 72 -2.44 -2.52 -9.40
N LEU A 73 -2.76 -3.47 -8.51
CA LEU A 73 -1.94 -4.67 -8.30
C LEU A 73 -1.59 -5.45 -9.58
N PRO A 74 -2.49 -5.64 -10.56
CA PRO A 74 -2.15 -6.28 -11.83
C PRO A 74 -1.09 -5.52 -12.64
N ILE A 75 -1.07 -4.19 -12.55
CA ILE A 75 -0.06 -3.35 -13.22
C ILE A 75 1.28 -3.53 -12.51
N TRP A 76 1.28 -3.46 -11.18
CA TRP A 76 2.47 -3.58 -10.34
C TRP A 76 3.11 -4.97 -10.36
N LYS A 77 2.35 -6.00 -10.74
CA LYS A 77 2.84 -7.37 -10.90
C LYS A 77 3.39 -7.68 -12.29
N LYS A 78 3.31 -6.78 -13.27
CA LYS A 78 3.82 -7.05 -14.63
C LYS A 78 5.34 -6.98 -14.69
N ASP A 79 5.92 -5.97 -14.06
CA ASP A 79 7.34 -5.66 -14.14
C ASP A 79 7.95 -5.43 -12.74
N LEU A 80 9.28 -5.42 -12.69
CA LEU A 80 10.02 -5.02 -11.50
C LEU A 80 9.77 -3.55 -11.21
N VAL A 81 9.60 -3.22 -9.93
CA VAL A 81 9.38 -1.84 -9.51
C VAL A 81 10.61 -1.29 -8.82
N THR A 82 11.12 -0.18 -9.34
CA THR A 82 12.22 0.57 -8.75
C THR A 82 11.75 1.40 -7.56
N VAL A 83 12.38 1.21 -6.41
CA VAL A 83 12.22 2.08 -5.24
C VAL A 83 12.92 3.40 -5.53
N VAL A 84 12.15 4.49 -5.64
CA VAL A 84 12.65 5.82 -6.02
C VAL A 84 13.85 6.29 -5.18
N HIS A 85 13.86 6.04 -3.87
CA HIS A 85 14.91 6.52 -2.98
C HIS A 85 16.16 5.64 -2.90
N SER A 86 16.03 4.32 -3.07
CA SER A 86 17.15 3.38 -2.91
C SER A 86 17.65 2.78 -4.22
N GLY A 87 16.91 2.94 -5.33
CA GLY A 87 17.20 2.26 -6.60
C GLY A 87 16.99 0.74 -6.58
N GLU A 88 16.49 0.19 -5.47
CA GLU A 88 16.24 -1.23 -5.29
C GLU A 88 15.12 -1.70 -6.22
N LEU A 89 15.29 -2.88 -6.82
CA LEU A 89 14.27 -3.51 -7.66
C LEU A 89 13.43 -4.47 -6.81
N LEU A 90 12.13 -4.21 -6.74
CA LEU A 90 11.17 -5.03 -6.03
C LEU A 90 10.33 -5.85 -7.01
N ASP A 91 10.31 -7.15 -6.80
CA ASP A 91 9.50 -8.08 -7.59
C ASP A 91 8.19 -8.43 -6.86
N PHE A 92 7.11 -7.79 -7.28
CA PHE A 92 5.78 -8.02 -6.71
C PHE A 92 5.18 -9.39 -7.07
N THR A 93 5.72 -10.09 -8.08
CA THR A 93 5.21 -11.41 -8.48
C THR A 93 5.45 -12.47 -7.41
N ARG A 94 6.55 -12.33 -6.66
CA ARG A 94 6.96 -13.25 -5.58
C ARG A 94 5.96 -13.28 -4.42
N VAL A 95 5.22 -12.18 -4.19
CA VAL A 95 4.26 -12.11 -3.09
C VAL A 95 2.88 -12.62 -3.53
N PRO A 96 2.26 -13.55 -2.78
CA PRO A 96 0.89 -13.99 -3.05
C PRO A 96 -0.08 -12.81 -3.15
N ALA A 97 -1.00 -12.87 -4.12
CA ALA A 97 -1.92 -11.76 -4.37
C ALA A 97 -2.83 -11.44 -3.17
N ASN A 98 -3.20 -12.46 -2.39
CA ASN A 98 -4.04 -12.28 -1.20
C ASN A 98 -3.31 -11.45 -0.12
N THR A 99 -2.01 -11.69 0.08
CA THR A 99 -1.19 -10.93 1.02
C THR A 99 -1.13 -9.45 0.64
N LEU A 100 -0.92 -9.14 -0.65
CA LEU A 100 -0.91 -7.75 -1.13
C LEU A 100 -2.28 -7.07 -0.99
N GLN A 101 -3.37 -7.81 -1.20
CA GLN A 101 -4.72 -7.29 -0.96
C GLN A 101 -4.97 -6.99 0.53
N ASP A 102 -4.47 -7.83 1.44
CA ASP A 102 -4.57 -7.56 2.87
C ASP A 102 -3.71 -6.36 3.29
N VAL A 103 -2.58 -6.10 2.63
CA VAL A 103 -1.84 -4.85 2.81
C VAL A 103 -2.68 -3.63 2.41
N CYS A 104 -3.41 -3.69 1.29
CA CYS A 104 -4.34 -2.62 0.91
C CYS A 104 -5.41 -2.36 1.98
N LYS A 105 -5.99 -3.43 2.57
CA LYS A 105 -6.97 -3.28 3.67
C LYS A 105 -6.35 -2.61 4.89
N ARG A 106 -5.11 -2.99 5.24
CA ARG A 106 -4.39 -2.39 6.39
C ARG A 106 -4.07 -0.93 6.16
N ALA A 107 -3.66 -0.54 4.94
CA ALA A 107 -3.44 0.85 4.59
C ALA A 107 -4.74 1.66 4.71
N ASP A 108 -5.87 1.06 4.32
CA ASP A 108 -7.20 1.66 4.43
C ASP A 108 -7.59 1.96 5.88
N LEU A 109 -7.49 0.95 6.75
CA LEU A 109 -7.75 1.06 8.18
C LEU A 109 -6.79 2.03 8.90
N ALA A 110 -5.55 2.13 8.42
CA ALA A 110 -4.59 3.08 8.97
C ALA A 110 -4.97 4.51 8.58
N PHE A 111 -5.32 4.74 7.32
CA PHE A 111 -5.70 6.06 6.82
C PHE A 111 -6.99 6.57 7.46
N SER A 112 -7.97 5.69 7.70
CA SER A 112 -9.23 6.05 8.37
C SER A 112 -9.07 6.51 9.83
N ARG A 113 -7.86 6.42 10.41
CA ARG A 113 -7.56 6.97 11.75
C ARG A 113 -7.03 8.41 11.69
N PHE A 114 -6.62 8.90 10.52
CA PHE A 114 -6.03 10.23 10.34
C PHE A 114 -7.04 11.29 9.90
N ILE A 115 -8.18 10.85 9.37
CA ILE A 115 -9.35 11.68 9.02
C ILE A 115 -10.42 11.41 10.06
#